data_AF-A0A969JUV7-F1
#
_entry.id   AF-A0A969JUV7-F1
#
_cell.length_a   1.000
_cell.length_b   1.000
_cell.length_c   1.000
_cell.angle_alpha   90.00
_cell.angle_beta   90.00
_cell.angle_gamma   90.00
#
_symmetry.space_group_name_H-M   'P 1'
#
loop_
_entity.id
_entity.type
_entity.pdbx_description
1 polymer ?
#
loop_
_entity_poly.entity_id
_entity_poly.type
_entity_poly.pdbx_seq_one_letter_code
_entity_poly.pdbx_strand_id
1 'polypeptide(L)'
;MNPAGIVFGQNFSLNIPASFTATTANGIAFGNNWMNATGPNNYALFPGEPTALGFTMTQPAGIINAGTIQVANNQAVSLFAGTVISNGLINAPTGAITTASVTGNQTIRLQVPGSLLGFEVQTASGILPADLPLCQPIYPH
;
A
#
# COMPACT_ATOMS: atom_id res chain seq x y z
N MET A 1 4.07 -9.53 0.97
CA MET A 1 4.67 -8.60 0.00
C MET A 1 5.17 -9.39 -1.19
N ASN A 2 4.72 -9.06 -2.40
CA ASN A 2 5.23 -9.65 -3.64
C ASN A 2 5.10 -8.64 -4.80
N PRO A 3 6.19 -8.00 -5.26
CA PRO A 3 6.13 -6.98 -6.31
C PRO A 3 5.70 -7.49 -7.67
N ALA A 4 5.83 -8.79 -7.92
CA ALA A 4 5.41 -9.43 -9.16
C ALA A 4 3.88 -9.63 -9.25
N GLY A 5 3.15 -9.37 -8.17
CA GLY A 5 1.70 -9.50 -8.09
C GLY A 5 1.26 -10.63 -7.17
N ILE A 6 -0.04 -10.62 -6.83
CA ILE A 6 -0.65 -11.65 -5.96
C ILE A 6 -2.00 -12.06 -6.55
N VAL A 7 -2.24 -13.36 -6.63
CA VAL A 7 -3.52 -13.92 -7.07
C VAL A 7 -4.05 -14.86 -6.00
N PHE A 8 -5.19 -14.52 -5.40
CA PHE A 8 -5.99 -15.41 -4.57
C PHE A 8 -7.07 -16.02 -5.46
N GLY A 9 -6.86 -17.26 -5.93
CA GLY A 9 -7.75 -17.93 -6.88
C GLY A 9 -9.12 -18.31 -6.30
N GLN A 10 -10.03 -18.80 -7.14
CA GLN A 10 -11.44 -19.00 -6.78
C GLN A 10 -11.70 -19.98 -5.62
N ASN A 11 -10.80 -20.94 -5.40
CA ASN A 11 -10.87 -21.91 -4.29
C ASN A 11 -9.92 -21.56 -3.13
N PHE A 12 -9.27 -20.39 -3.18
CA PHE A 12 -8.41 -19.94 -2.10
C PHE A 12 -9.24 -19.62 -0.87
N SER A 13 -8.79 -20.09 0.30
CA SER A 13 -9.38 -19.72 1.58
C SER A 13 -8.27 -19.39 2.57
N LEU A 14 -8.29 -18.17 3.09
CA LEU A 14 -7.49 -17.75 4.23
C LEU A 14 -8.45 -17.52 5.41
N ASN A 15 -8.18 -18.16 6.54
CA ASN A 15 -8.89 -17.91 7.79
C ASN A 15 -7.88 -17.88 8.93
N ILE A 16 -7.58 -16.68 9.43
CA ILE A 16 -6.53 -16.47 10.43
C ILE A 16 -7.02 -15.59 11.60
N PRO A 17 -6.47 -15.76 12.81
CA PRO A 17 -6.92 -15.02 14.00
C PRO A 17 -6.40 -13.57 14.06
N ALA A 18 -5.61 -13.14 13.08
CA ALA A 18 -4.88 -11.87 13.09
C ALA A 18 -5.19 -11.04 11.85
N SER A 19 -4.76 -9.78 11.87
CA SER A 19 -4.86 -8.89 10.72
C SER A 19 -4.01 -9.40 9.54
N PHE A 20 -4.52 -9.21 8.32
CA PHE A 20 -3.89 -9.65 7.09
C PHE A 20 -3.53 -8.46 6.21
N THR A 21 -2.30 -8.42 5.70
CA THR A 21 -1.89 -7.44 4.68
C THR A 21 -1.26 -8.13 3.48
N ALA A 22 -1.81 -7.87 2.29
CA ALA A 22 -1.21 -8.25 1.02
C ALA A 22 -0.78 -6.99 0.27
N THR A 23 0.44 -7.00 -0.25
CA THR A 23 0.99 -5.82 -0.94
C THR A 23 1.91 -6.19 -2.10
N THR A 24 1.84 -5.40 -3.18
CA THR A 24 2.80 -5.44 -4.30
C THR A 24 3.87 -4.35 -4.21
N ALA A 25 3.99 -3.68 -3.06
CA ALA A 25 5.17 -2.91 -2.70
C ALA A 25 6.44 -3.76 -2.82
N ASN A 26 7.57 -3.12 -3.07
CA ASN A 26 8.89 -3.75 -3.07
C ASN A 26 9.75 -3.42 -1.84
N GLY A 27 9.20 -2.62 -0.92
CA GLY A 27 9.78 -2.38 0.39
C GLY A 27 8.73 -2.24 1.49
N ILE A 28 9.09 -2.63 2.71
CA ILE A 28 8.35 -2.33 3.95
C ILE A 28 9.30 -1.63 4.91
N ALA A 29 8.92 -0.47 5.42
CA ALA A 29 9.72 0.26 6.40
C ALA A 29 9.40 -0.19 7.84
N PHE A 30 10.44 -0.34 8.65
CA PHE A 30 10.40 -0.54 10.10
C PHE A 30 11.32 0.52 10.73
N GLY A 31 10.73 1.60 11.23
CA GLY A 31 11.50 2.79 11.63
C GLY A 31 12.30 3.35 10.45
N ASN A 32 13.62 3.37 10.57
CA ASN A 32 14.54 3.87 9.53
C ASN A 32 15.04 2.78 8.57
N ASN A 33 14.70 1.50 8.82
CA ASN A 33 15.18 0.38 8.03
C ASN A 33 14.13 -0.10 7.04
N TRP A 34 14.58 -0.65 5.91
CA TRP A 34 13.70 -1.20 4.87
C TRP A 34 13.92 -2.70 4.70
N MET A 35 12.84 -3.45 4.81
CA MET A 35 12.76 -4.82 4.33
C MET A 35 12.45 -4.79 2.83
N ASN A 36 13.37 -5.28 2.01
CA ASN A 36 13.22 -5.31 0.56
C ASN A 36 12.59 -6.63 0.11
N ALA A 37 11.74 -6.60 -0.92
CA ALA A 37 11.14 -7.82 -1.46
C ALA A 37 12.14 -8.74 -2.17
N THR A 38 13.27 -8.19 -2.61
CA THR A 38 14.33 -8.90 -3.35
C THR A 38 15.70 -8.49 -2.82
N GLY A 39 16.66 -9.40 -2.90
CA GLY A 39 18.02 -9.16 -2.40
C GLY A 39 18.17 -9.46 -0.91
N PRO A 40 19.35 -9.18 -0.34
CA PRO A 40 19.65 -9.51 1.05
C PRO A 40 18.89 -8.61 2.01
N ASN A 41 18.38 -9.20 3.09
CA ASN A 41 17.75 -8.51 4.21
C ASN A 41 18.41 -8.92 5.52
N ASN A 42 18.59 -7.98 6.44
CA ASN A 42 18.94 -8.29 7.82
C ASN A 42 17.69 -8.19 8.69
N TYR A 43 17.03 -9.32 8.91
CA TYR A 43 15.75 -9.39 9.63
C TYR A 43 15.84 -8.96 11.10
N ALA A 44 17.03 -8.97 11.70
CA ALA A 44 17.23 -8.46 13.05
C ALA A 44 17.02 -6.93 13.17
N LEU A 45 17.04 -6.21 12.04
CA LEU A 45 16.86 -4.75 11.98
C LEU A 45 15.40 -4.30 11.86
N PHE A 46 14.45 -5.23 11.85
CA PHE A 46 13.03 -4.94 11.69
C PHE A 46 12.20 -5.29 12.95
N PRO A 47 12.59 -4.87 14.17
CA PRO A 47 11.73 -5.05 15.33
C PRO A 47 10.52 -4.11 15.26
N GLY A 48 9.35 -4.61 15.68
CA GLY A 48 8.12 -3.81 15.80
C GLY A 48 7.24 -3.79 14.55
N GLU A 49 6.41 -2.76 14.46
CA GLU A 49 5.35 -2.66 13.44
C GLU A 49 5.85 -1.94 12.16
N PRO A 50 5.36 -2.36 10.98
CA PRO A 50 5.57 -1.64 9.73
C PRO A 50 5.06 -0.19 9.79
N THR A 51 5.84 0.75 9.27
CA THR A 51 5.47 2.18 9.23
C THR A 51 5.24 2.70 7.81
N ALA A 52 5.73 2.02 6.78
CA ALA A 52 5.51 2.43 5.39
C ALA A 52 5.61 1.28 4.40
N LEU A 53 5.03 1.48 3.22
CA LEU A 53 5.16 0.63 2.04
C LEU A 53 5.83 1.42 0.91
N GLY A 54 6.88 0.86 0.34
CA GLY A 54 7.63 1.44 -0.78
C GLY A 54 7.18 0.83 -2.09
N PHE A 55 6.63 1.66 -2.97
CA PHE A 55 6.29 1.33 -4.35
C PHE A 55 7.29 2.02 -5.27
N THR A 56 8.58 1.65 -5.19
CA THR A 56 9.65 2.38 -5.90
C THR A 56 9.78 2.00 -7.38
N MET A 57 9.06 0.94 -7.80
CA MET A 57 8.92 0.54 -9.20
C MET A 57 8.02 1.52 -9.96
N THR A 58 8.27 1.74 -11.26
CA THR A 58 7.44 2.60 -12.12
C THR A 58 6.03 2.07 -12.32
N GLN A 59 5.87 0.75 -12.39
CA GLN A 59 4.57 0.10 -12.54
C GLN A 59 4.45 -1.07 -11.57
N PRO A 60 3.86 -0.85 -10.38
CA PRO A 60 3.59 -1.94 -9.45
C PRO A 60 2.57 -2.92 -10.03
N ALA A 61 2.75 -4.21 -9.73
CA ALA A 61 1.80 -5.24 -10.15
C ALA A 61 0.47 -5.17 -9.37
N GLY A 62 -0.52 -5.92 -9.83
CA GLY A 62 -1.84 -5.98 -9.22
C GLY A 62 -2.03 -7.07 -8.16
N ILE A 63 -3.12 -6.96 -7.41
CA ILE A 63 -3.70 -8.02 -6.58
C ILE A 63 -5.06 -8.41 -7.18
N ILE A 64 -5.28 -9.70 -7.39
CA ILE A 64 -6.59 -10.25 -7.77
C ILE A 64 -7.06 -11.17 -6.65
N ASN A 65 -8.25 -10.90 -6.11
CA ASN A 65 -8.93 -11.79 -5.17
C ASN A 65 -10.20 -12.36 -5.80
N ALA A 66 -10.23 -13.67 -6.02
CA ALA A 66 -11.40 -14.44 -6.43
C ALA A 66 -11.84 -15.46 -5.37
N GLY A 67 -11.10 -15.59 -4.27
CA GLY A 67 -11.36 -16.55 -3.18
C GLY A 67 -11.93 -15.89 -1.92
N THR A 68 -11.73 -16.54 -0.77
CA THR A 68 -12.19 -16.06 0.54
C THR A 68 -11.00 -15.66 1.41
N ILE A 69 -11.02 -14.41 1.89
CA ILE A 69 -10.06 -13.88 2.87
C ILE A 69 -10.85 -13.54 4.13
N GLN A 70 -10.62 -14.27 5.21
CA GLN A 70 -11.28 -14.08 6.49
C GLN A 70 -10.27 -13.85 7.62
N VAL A 71 -10.55 -12.86 8.45
CA VAL A 71 -9.84 -12.58 9.70
C VAL A 71 -10.82 -12.64 10.88
N ALA A 72 -10.29 -12.79 12.10
CA ALA A 72 -11.10 -12.79 13.32
C ALA A 72 -11.75 -11.42 13.61
N ASN A 73 -12.65 -11.41 14.59
CA ASN A 73 -13.31 -10.18 15.05
C ASN A 73 -12.28 -9.11 15.42
N ASN A 74 -12.56 -7.86 15.07
CA ASN A 74 -11.71 -6.70 15.38
C ASN A 74 -10.30 -6.78 14.75
N GLN A 75 -10.13 -7.56 13.68
CA GLN A 75 -8.90 -7.62 12.87
C GLN A 75 -9.11 -6.97 11.51
N ALA A 76 -8.03 -6.54 10.86
CA ALA A 76 -8.08 -5.83 9.59
C ALA A 76 -7.62 -6.68 8.40
N VAL A 77 -8.17 -6.42 7.22
CA VAL A 77 -7.63 -6.87 5.93
C VAL A 77 -7.19 -5.65 5.13
N SER A 78 -5.93 -5.62 4.70
CA SER A 78 -5.39 -4.53 3.88
C SER A 78 -4.79 -5.04 2.58
N LEU A 79 -5.25 -4.51 1.43
CA LEU A 79 -4.73 -4.85 0.10
C LEU A 79 -4.16 -3.59 -0.58
N PHE A 80 -2.84 -3.55 -0.80
CA PHE A 80 -2.16 -2.40 -1.41
C PHE A 80 -1.42 -2.82 -2.67
N ALA A 81 -1.78 -2.27 -3.83
CA ALA A 81 -1.17 -2.71 -5.09
C ALA A 81 -1.17 -1.64 -6.17
N GLY A 82 -0.53 -1.89 -7.31
CA GLY A 82 -0.73 -1.06 -8.50
C GLY A 82 -2.17 -1.06 -8.98
N THR A 83 -2.86 -2.19 -8.82
CA THR A 83 -4.29 -2.34 -9.08
C THR A 83 -4.84 -3.40 -8.15
N VAL A 84 -6.02 -3.18 -7.56
CA VAL A 84 -6.71 -4.18 -6.73
C VAL A 84 -8.02 -4.56 -7.40
N ILE A 85 -8.22 -5.85 -7.67
CA ILE A 85 -9.46 -6.43 -8.19
C ILE A 85 -9.92 -7.47 -7.17
N SER A 86 -11.14 -7.35 -6.64
CA SER A 86 -11.71 -8.32 -5.71
C SER A 86 -13.11 -8.75 -6.14
N ASN A 87 -13.19 -9.95 -6.72
CA ASN A 87 -14.43 -10.66 -7.06
C ASN A 87 -14.76 -11.77 -6.05
N GLY A 88 -13.85 -12.05 -5.11
CA GLY A 88 -14.05 -12.98 -3.99
C GLY A 88 -14.58 -12.30 -2.72
N LEU A 89 -14.72 -13.08 -1.64
CA LEU A 89 -15.17 -12.61 -0.33
C LEU A 89 -13.99 -12.08 0.50
N ILE A 90 -14.15 -10.91 1.11
CA ILE A 90 -13.28 -10.41 2.18
C ILE A 90 -14.14 -10.19 3.42
N ASN A 91 -13.82 -10.89 4.51
CA ASN A 91 -14.56 -10.83 5.76
C ASN A 91 -13.63 -10.42 6.92
N ALA A 92 -13.91 -9.26 7.50
CA ALA A 92 -13.24 -8.73 8.69
C ALA A 92 -14.29 -8.26 9.70
N PRO A 93 -14.95 -9.18 10.43
CA PRO A 93 -16.05 -8.84 11.31
C PRO A 93 -15.62 -7.82 12.36
N THR A 94 -16.41 -6.75 12.51
CA THR A 94 -16.13 -5.62 13.43
C THR A 94 -14.73 -5.00 13.29
N GLY A 95 -14.03 -5.26 12.18
CA GLY A 95 -12.71 -4.73 11.87
C GLY A 95 -12.73 -3.87 10.62
N ALA A 96 -11.56 -3.64 10.02
CA ALA A 96 -11.42 -2.77 8.85
C ALA A 96 -11.02 -3.56 7.61
N ILE A 97 -11.58 -3.17 6.46
CA ILE A 97 -11.11 -3.63 5.15
C ILE A 97 -10.60 -2.40 4.41
N THR A 98 -9.30 -2.36 4.14
CA THR A 98 -8.64 -1.26 3.44
C THR A 98 -8.12 -1.77 2.10
N THR A 99 -8.45 -1.07 1.02
CA THR A 99 -7.88 -1.36 -0.30
C THR A 99 -7.41 -0.06 -0.93
N ALA A 100 -6.22 -0.07 -1.53
CA ALA A 100 -5.75 1.08 -2.29
C ALA A 100 -4.94 0.66 -3.51
N SER A 101 -5.19 1.36 -4.61
CA SER A 101 -4.37 1.30 -5.82
C SER A 101 -3.35 2.43 -5.79
N VAL A 102 -2.10 2.14 -6.14
CA VAL A 102 -0.94 2.97 -5.86
C VAL A 102 -0.12 3.09 -7.13
N THR A 103 0.13 4.31 -7.58
CA THR A 103 1.04 4.53 -8.70
C THR A 103 2.47 4.20 -8.30
N GLY A 104 3.31 3.92 -9.30
CA GLY A 104 4.72 3.72 -9.06
C GLY A 104 5.43 4.97 -8.54
N ASN A 105 6.65 4.78 -8.05
CA ASN A 105 7.50 5.82 -7.47
C ASN A 105 6.85 6.55 -6.27
N GLN A 106 6.07 5.81 -5.47
CA GLN A 106 5.39 6.34 -4.28
C GLN A 106 5.84 5.63 -3.01
N THR A 107 5.65 6.30 -1.88
CA THR A 107 5.71 5.70 -0.55
C THR A 107 4.42 5.97 0.19
N ILE A 108 3.84 4.92 0.77
CA ILE A 108 2.63 5.01 1.60
C ILE A 108 3.05 4.94 3.05
N ARG A 109 2.63 5.89 3.87
CA ARG A 109 2.76 5.81 5.33
C ARG A 109 1.59 5.03 5.92
N LEU A 110 1.90 4.04 6.74
CA LEU A 110 0.92 3.29 7.50
C LEU A 110 0.69 4.03 8.81
N GLN A 111 -0.56 4.44 9.06
CA GLN A 111 -0.91 5.09 10.32
C GLN A 111 -1.03 4.05 11.42
N VAL A 112 -0.37 4.30 12.55
CA VAL A 112 -0.55 3.52 13.77
C VAL A 112 -1.86 3.98 14.43
N PRO A 113 -2.76 3.08 14.84
CA PRO A 113 -3.96 3.43 15.59
C PRO A 113 -3.61 4.30 16.81
N GLY A 114 -4.20 5.50 16.89
CA GLY A 114 -3.91 6.49 17.94
C GLY A 114 -3.09 7.72 17.50
N SER A 115 -2.59 7.75 16.25
CA SER A 115 -1.92 8.94 15.70
C SER A 115 -2.91 9.85 14.96
N LEU A 116 -2.97 11.13 15.35
CA LEU A 116 -3.90 12.16 14.84
C LEU A 116 -3.50 12.76 13.47
N LEU A 117 -2.48 12.24 12.80
CA LEU A 117 -1.91 12.85 11.60
C LEU A 117 -2.11 11.96 10.38
N GLY A 118 -2.78 12.54 9.37
CA GLY A 118 -3.41 11.92 8.21
C GLY A 118 -2.53 11.15 7.22
N PHE A 119 -3.18 10.56 6.23
CA PHE A 119 -2.57 9.90 5.09
C PHE A 119 -1.86 10.94 4.21
N GLU A 120 -0.53 10.92 4.18
CA GLU A 120 0.29 11.75 3.29
C GLU A 120 0.90 10.89 2.18
N VAL A 121 0.59 11.22 0.93
CA VAL A 121 1.26 10.66 -0.25
C VAL A 121 2.43 11.57 -0.59
N GLN A 122 3.65 11.13 -0.31
CA GLN A 122 4.86 11.88 -0.66
C GLN A 122 5.36 11.41 -2.02
N THR A 123 5.19 12.27 -3.04
CA THR A 123 5.71 12.04 -4.39
C THR A 123 7.23 12.21 -4.39
N ALA A 124 7.98 11.15 -4.69
CA ALA A 124 9.42 11.24 -4.86
C ALA A 124 9.76 11.74 -6.27
N SER A 125 9.73 13.05 -6.50
CA SER A 125 10.43 13.72 -7.60
C SER A 125 10.49 15.22 -7.33
N GLY A 126 11.70 15.73 -7.09
CA GLY A 126 11.94 17.17 -6.98
C GLY A 126 11.81 17.84 -8.34
N ILE A 127 10.88 18.77 -8.45
CA ILE A 127 10.90 19.87 -9.42
C ILE A 127 10.30 21.07 -8.69
N LEU A 128 11.07 22.15 -8.55
CA LEU A 128 10.57 23.43 -8.05
C LEU A 128 9.47 23.92 -9.01
N PRO A 129 8.36 24.51 -8.53
CA PRO A 129 7.40 25.15 -9.42
C PRO A 129 7.95 26.51 -9.85
N ALA A 130 8.98 26.49 -10.70
CA ALA A 130 9.29 27.58 -11.61
C ALA A 130 8.67 27.20 -12.95
N ASP A 131 7.35 27.35 -13.05
CA ASP A 131 6.58 27.49 -14.30
C ASP A 131 5.08 27.54 -13.94
N LEU A 132 4.63 28.67 -13.42
CA LEU A 132 3.25 29.10 -13.61
C LEU A 132 3.30 30.23 -14.64
N PRO A 133 2.73 30.06 -15.85
CA PRO A 133 2.49 31.21 -16.69
C PRO A 133 1.50 32.12 -15.96
N LEU A 134 1.93 33.34 -15.65
CA LEU A 134 1.03 34.39 -15.16
C LEU A 134 -0.12 34.51 -16.16
N CYS A 135 -1.34 34.26 -15.68
CA CYS A 135 -2.55 34.53 -16.44
C CYS A 135 -2.60 36.05 -16.69
N GLN A 136 -2.17 36.50 -17.87
CA GLN A 136 -2.38 37.86 -18.31
C GLN A 136 -3.79 37.95 -18.92
N PRO A 137 -4.69 38.79 -18.40
CA PRO A 137 -5.95 39.04 -19.07
C PRO A 137 -5.71 39.81 -20.38
N ILE A 138 -6.31 39.30 -21.45
CA ILE A 138 -6.29 39.88 -22.79
C ILE A 138 -7.34 41.02 -22.84
N TYR A 139 -6.92 42.19 -23.33
CA TYR A 139 -7.67 43.46 -23.49
C TYR A 139 -8.90 43.36 -24.43
N PRO A 140 -9.77 44.40 -24.48
CA PRO A 140 -9.76 45.20 -25.71
C PRO A 140 -9.91 46.74 -25.50
N HIS A 141 -9.66 47.45 -26.60
CA HIS A 141 -9.53 48.89 -26.83
C HIS A 141 -10.62 49.81 -26.27
#